data_AF-A0A196LIG5-F1
#
_entry.id   AF-A0A196LIG5-F1
#
_cell.length_a   1.000
_cell.length_b   1.000
_cell.length_c   1.000
_cell.angle_alpha   90.00
_cell.angle_beta   90.00
_cell.angle_gamma   90.00
#
_symmetry.space_group_name_H-M   'P 1'
#
loop_
_entity.id
_entity.type
_entity.pdbx_description
1 polymer ?
#
loop_
_entity_poly.entity_id
_entity_poly.type
_entity_poly.pdbx_seq_one_letter_code
_entity_poly.pdbx_strand_id
1 'polypeptide(L)' 'MEYRLTKDGRKALLAYSALDRLHRGMGAEQPWAAVPTVQLERFREIDRFDTVVIDIVMPTRLRRGADGDAARDAEARGQA' A
#
# COMPACT_ATOMS: atom_id res chain seq x y z
N MET A 1 4.39 4.35 -6.65
CA MET A 1 4.00 2.93 -6.61
C MET A 1 4.48 2.32 -5.30
N GLU A 2 3.75 1.35 -4.75
CA GLU A 2 4.11 0.64 -3.52
C GLU A 2 4.52 -0.80 -3.86
N TYR A 3 5.72 -1.20 -3.47
CA TYR A 3 6.27 -2.53 -3.72
C TYR A 3 6.55 -3.25 -2.40
N ARG A 4 6.38 -4.58 -2.39
CA ARG A 4 6.71 -5.44 -1.23
C ARG A 4 7.46 -6.68 -1.68
N LEU A 5 8.29 -7.22 -0.79
CA LEU A 5 8.87 -8.53 -0.97
C LEU A 5 7.92 -9.59 -0.44
N THR A 6 7.69 -10.63 -1.23
CA THR A 6 6.99 -11.82 -0.78
C THR A 6 7.93 -12.69 0.06
N LYS A 7 7.37 -13.65 0.80
CA LYS A 7 8.16 -14.63 1.57
C LYS A 7 9.12 -15.42 0.69
N ASP A 8 8.77 -15.60 -0.58
CA ASP A 8 9.58 -16.32 -1.58
C ASP A 8 10.62 -15.41 -2.26
N GLY A 9 10.81 -14.16 -1.79
CA GLY A 9 11.80 -13.23 -2.32
C GLY A 9 11.39 -12.49 -3.60
N ARG A 10 10.17 -12.70 -4.11
CA ARG A 10 9.68 -12.00 -5.30
C ARG A 10 9.22 -10.58 -4.97
N LYS A 11 9.45 -9.63 -5.89
CA LYS A 11 8.91 -8.26 -5.78
C LYS A 11 7.46 -8.24 -6.26
N ALA A 12 6.57 -7.79 -5.40
CA ALA A 12 5.15 -7.63 -5.68
C ALA A 12 4.78 -6.15 -5.74
N LEU A 13 4.01 -5.77 -6.77
CA LEU A 13 3.33 -4.47 -6.86
C LEU A 13 1.98 -4.57 -6.14
N LEU A 14 1.73 -3.66 -5.20
CA LEU A 14 0.39 -3.51 -4.62
C LEU A 14 -0.42 -2.58 -5.53
N ALA A 15 -1.58 -3.06 -5.95
CA ALA A 15 -2.54 -2.31 -6.73
C ALA A 15 -3.92 -2.38 -6.07
N TYR A 16 -4.73 -1.36 -6.30
CA TYR A 16 -6.12 -1.32 -5.85
C TYR A 16 -7.00 -0.99 -7.04
N SER A 17 -8.09 -1.75 -7.19
CA SER A 17 -9.02 -1.59 -8.30
C SER A 17 -9.89 -0.33 -8.15
N ALA A 18 -10.01 0.17 -6.92
CA ALA A 18 -10.79 1.35 -6.59
C ALA A 18 -10.20 2.11 -5.39
N LEU A 19 -10.50 3.40 -5.32
CA LEU A 19 -9.96 4.31 -4.30
C LEU A 19 -10.46 3.97 -2.89
N ASP A 20 -11.74 3.58 -2.74
CA ASP A 20 -12.32 3.17 -1.46
C ASP A 20 -11.64 1.91 -0.91
N ARG A 21 -11.27 0.97 -1.79
CA ARG A 21 -10.49 -0.23 -1.43
C ARG A 21 -9.08 0.13 -1.01
N LEU A 22 -8.45 1.10 -1.68
CA LEU A 22 -7.15 1.63 -1.27
C LEU A 22 -7.22 2.25 0.13
N HIS A 23 -8.22 3.10 0.40
CA HIS A 23 -8.39 3.71 1.73
C HIS A 23 -8.61 2.66 2.81
N ARG A 24 -9.42 1.62 2.54
CA ARG A 24 -9.63 0.52 3.48
C ARG A 24 -8.36 -0.32 3.69
N GLY A 25 -7.59 -0.53 2.62
CA GLY A 25 -6.40 -1.37 2.63
C GLY A 25 -5.17 -0.72 3.25
N MET A 26 -4.86 0.50 2.84
CA MET A 26 -3.62 1.23 3.19
C MET A 26 -3.85 2.44 4.10
N GLY A 27 -5.09 2.88 4.31
CA GLY A 27 -5.40 4.13 4.97
C GLY A 27 -5.64 5.28 3.99
N ALA A 28 -6.31 6.32 4.47
CA ALA A 28 -6.72 7.46 3.64
C ALA A 28 -5.57 8.38 3.20
N GLU A 29 -4.47 8.41 3.98
CA GLU A 29 -3.34 9.30 3.70
C GLU A 29 -2.31 8.70 2.73
N GLN A 30 -2.49 7.46 2.30
CA GLN A 30 -1.54 6.77 1.44
C GLN A 30 -1.46 7.45 0.06
N PRO A 31 -0.29 7.92 -0.41
CA PRO A 31 -0.13 8.45 -1.76
C PRO A 31 -0.41 7.37 -2.81
N TRP A 32 -1.15 7.74 -3.85
CA TRP A 32 -1.57 6.84 -4.93
C TRP A 32 -1.62 7.53 -6.30
N ALA A 33 -1.66 6.73 -7.36
CA ALA A 33 -1.88 7.19 -8.73
C ALA A 33 -2.78 6.17 -9.45
N ALA A 34 -3.75 6.65 -10.23
CA ALA A 34 -4.52 5.79 -11.12
C ALA A 34 -3.68 5.48 -12.36
N VAL A 35 -3.58 4.19 -12.68
CA VAL A 35 -2.80 3.71 -13.83
C VAL A 35 -3.65 2.71 -14.62
N PRO A 36 -3.79 2.89 -15.95
CA PRO A 36 -4.35 1.85 -16.81
C PRO A 36 -3.55 0.55 -16.71
N THR A 37 -4.24 -0.60 -16.65
CA THR A 37 -3.60 -1.92 -16.58
C THR A 37 -2.59 -2.16 -17.70
N VAL A 38 -2.83 -1.61 -18.90
CA VAL A 38 -1.92 -1.72 -20.05
C VAL A 38 -0.54 -1.08 -19.81
N GLN A 39 -0.41 -0.17 -18.84
CA GLN A 39 0.88 0.44 -18.49
C GLN A 39 1.66 -0.39 -17.47
N LEU A 40 1.07 -1.44 -16.87
CA LEU A 40 1.78 -2.28 -15.90
C LEU A 40 2.97 -3.00 -16.52
N GLU A 41 2.92 -3.37 -17.80
CA GLU A 41 4.05 -3.99 -18.50
C GLU A 41 5.27 -3.06 -18.53
N ARG A 42 5.06 -1.76 -18.81
CA ARG A 42 6.15 -0.77 -18.75
C ARG A 42 6.76 -0.68 -17.35
N PHE A 43 5.93 -0.70 -16.30
CA PHE A 43 6.46 -0.68 -14.94
C PHE A 43 7.20 -1.96 -14.59
N ARG A 44 6.75 -3.10 -15.11
CA ARG A 44 7.45 -4.38 -14.93
C ARG A 44 8.85 -4.35 -15.56
N GLU A 45 9.00 -3.75 -16.72
CA GLU A 45 10.31 -3.60 -17.39
C GLU A 45 11.29 -2.75 -16.57
N ILE A 46 10.79 -1.69 -15.94
CA ILE A 46 11.60 -0.73 -15.16
C ILE A 46 11.88 -1.27 -13.74
N ASP A 47 10.83 -1.62 -13.01
CA ASP A 47 10.91 -1.96 -11.59
C ASP A 47 11.08 -3.46 -11.30
N ARG A 48 10.97 -4.32 -12.32
CA ARG A 48 11.21 -5.78 -12.24
C ARG A 48 10.41 -6.46 -11.13
N PHE A 49 9.09 -6.28 -11.14
CA PHE A 49 8.18 -7.05 -10.29
C PHE A 49 7.58 -8.24 -11.05
N ASP A 50 7.31 -9.32 -10.33
CA ASP A 50 6.82 -10.58 -10.92
C ASP A 50 5.39 -10.91 -10.48
N THR A 51 4.82 -10.11 -9.60
CA THR A 51 3.50 -10.36 -9.03
C THR A 51 2.78 -9.04 -8.80
N VAL A 52 1.50 -9.00 -9.14
CA VAL A 52 0.60 -7.91 -8.77
C VAL A 52 -0.37 -8.47 -7.73
N VAL A 53 -0.46 -7.80 -6.59
CA VAL A 53 -1.38 -8.14 -5.52
C VAL A 53 -2.44 -7.06 -5.46
N ILE A 54 -3.71 -7.47 -5.61
CA ILE A 54 -4.83 -6.55 -5.79
C ILE A 54 -5.73 -6.56 -4.56
N ASP A 55 -6.15 -5.38 -4.11
CA ASP A 55 -7.20 -5.18 -3.10
C ASP A 55 -6.98 -5.91 -1.76
N ILE A 56 -5.73 -6.06 -1.33
CA ILE A 56 -5.43 -6.64 -0.03
C ILE A 56 -5.64 -5.64 1.10
N VAL A 57 -6.07 -6.12 2.25
CA VAL A 57 -6.07 -5.29 3.46
C VAL A 57 -4.71 -5.38 4.12
N MET A 58 -3.94 -4.30 4.07
CA MET A 58 -2.62 -4.28 4.70
C MET A 58 -2.76 -4.16 6.22
N PRO A 59 -2.12 -5.08 6.97
CA PRO A 59 -1.76 -4.90 8.36
C PRO A 59 -1.39 -3.46 8.76
N THR A 60 -2.06 -2.89 9.78
CA THR A 60 -1.83 -1.50 10.21
C THR A 60 -0.36 -1.20 10.49
N ARG A 61 0.30 -2.03 11.30
CA ARG A 61 1.75 -2.05 11.60
C ARG A 61 2.71 -2.11 10.39
N LEU A 62 2.21 -2.40 9.20
CA LEU A 62 3.01 -2.46 7.97
C LEU A 62 2.62 -1.35 6.98
N ARG A 63 1.61 -0.53 7.28
CA ARG A 63 1.27 0.67 6.50
C ARG A 63 2.32 1.75 6.73
N ARG A 64 2.55 2.62 5.75
CA ARG A 64 3.43 3.78 5.95
C ARG A 64 2.77 4.72 6.95
N GLY A 65 3.53 5.26 7.90
CA GLY A 65 3.02 6.17 8.91
C GLY A 65 2.33 5.50 10.10
N ALA A 66 2.32 4.16 10.18
CA ALA A 66 1.73 3.42 11.31
C ALA A 66 2.29 3.84 12.68
N ASP A 67 3.56 4.25 12.74
CA ASP A 67 4.18 4.80 13.95
C ASP A 67 3.63 6.21 14.29
N GLY A 68 3.32 7.01 13.27
CA GLY A 68 2.75 8.35 13.42
C GLY A 68 1.26 8.34 13.77
N ASP A 69 0.49 7.39 13.23
CA ASP A 69 -0.93 7.21 13.55
C ASP A 69 -1.11 6.63 14.96
N ALA A 70 -0.28 5.65 15.35
CA ALA A 70 -0.30 5.11 16.71
C ALA A 70 0.12 6.16 17.75
N ALA A 71 1.09 7.02 17.44
CA ALA A 71 1.49 8.13 18.29
C ALA A 71 0.36 9.17 18.45
N ARG A 72 -0.31 9.57 17.35
CA ARG A 72 -1.47 10.49 17.39
C ARG A 72 -2.67 9.91 18.15
N ASP A 73 -2.99 8.63 17.96
CA ASP A 73 -4.08 7.96 18.67
C ASP A 73 -3.77 7.84 20.18
N ALA A 74 -2.51 7.63 20.54
CA ALA A 74 -2.09 7.61 21.94
C ALA A 74 -2.15 9.00 22.59
N GLU A 75 -1.75 10.05 21.85
CA GLU A 75 -1.80 11.44 22.32
C GLU A 75 -3.25 11.92 22.50
N ALA A 76 -4.15 11.57 21.57
CA ALA A 76 -5.58 11.87 21.67
C ALA A 76 -6.27 11.16 22.86
N ARG A 77 -5.74 10.01 23.31
CA ARG A 77 -6.26 9.26 24.48
C ARG A 77 -5.64 9.71 25.80
N GLY A 78 -4.50 10.40 25.80
CA GLY A 78 -3.82 10.90 26.99
C GLY A 78 -4.28 12.28 27.47
N GLN A 79 -5.18 12.94 26.73
CA GLN A 79 -5.69 14.28 27.01
C GLN A 79 -7.18 14.30 27.43
N ALA A 80 -7.74 13.15 27.82
CA ALA A 80 -9.12 13.01 28.30
C ALA A 80 -9.17 12.70 29.81
#